data_AF-A0A165N7T3-F1
#
_entry.id   AF-A0A165N7T3-F1
#
_cell.length_a   1.000
_cell.length_b   1.000
_cell.length_c   1.000
_cell.angle_alpha   90.00
_cell.angle_beta   90.00
_cell.angle_gamma   90.00
#
_symmetry.space_group_name_H-M   'P 1'
#
loop_
_entity.id
_entity.type
_entity.pdbx_description
1 polymer ?
#
loop_
_entity_poly.entity_id
_entity_poly.type
_entity_poly.pdbx_seq_one_letter_code
_entity_poly.pdbx_strand_id
1 'polypeptide(L)'
;MIMRGFKALAVVASIGFAGLVSQSPAYAWGELSCSDLNATISDIDDISDEVFFEGSVRAGSSADGVLGHLIDVGRLLSELEGDGKLDRAVDRLEDAWIDEDWSGYSFALDDIADRLDYFYYRDC
;
A
#
# COMPACT_ATOMS: atom_id res chain seq x y z
N MET A 1 68.20 7.15 -31.75
CA MET A 1 67.63 6.81 -33.07
C MET A 1 66.13 6.72 -32.91
N ILE A 2 65.38 7.57 -33.60
CA ILE A 2 63.92 7.71 -33.55
C ILE A 2 63.32 6.76 -34.58
N MET A 3 62.18 6.11 -34.25
CA MET A 3 61.06 5.69 -35.12
C MET A 3 60.09 4.91 -34.20
N ARG A 4 58.90 5.35 -33.77
CA ARG A 4 57.66 5.80 -34.45
C ARG A 4 57.09 4.80 -35.48
N GLY A 5 55.91 4.26 -35.15
CA GLY A 5 54.95 3.59 -36.04
C GLY A 5 54.48 2.25 -35.45
N PHE A 6 53.21 1.84 -35.43
CA PHE A 6 51.96 2.43 -35.91
C PHE A 6 50.79 1.76 -35.15
N LYS A 7 49.66 2.48 -35.11
CA LYS A 7 48.38 2.17 -34.45
C LYS A 7 47.68 0.89 -34.98
N ALA A 8 46.99 0.19 -34.07
CA ALA A 8 45.68 -0.47 -34.30
C ALA A 8 45.05 -0.71 -32.91
N LEU A 9 44.09 0.10 -32.45
CA LEU A 9 42.63 0.07 -32.64
C LEU A 9 41.90 -1.07 -31.89
N ALA A 10 40.88 -0.64 -31.13
CA ALA A 10 39.84 -1.38 -30.41
C ALA A 10 40.31 -2.07 -29.11
N VAL A 11 39.61 -1.99 -27.97
CA VAL A 11 38.17 -1.96 -27.77
C VAL A 11 37.82 -1.00 -26.63
N VAL A 12 36.82 -0.15 -26.89
CA VAL A 12 36.11 0.64 -25.90
C VAL A 12 35.32 -0.30 -25.01
N ALA A 13 35.64 -0.34 -23.71
CA ALA A 13 34.75 -0.86 -22.69
C ALA A 13 34.50 0.25 -21.66
N SER A 14 33.85 1.31 -22.12
CA SER A 14 33.13 2.22 -21.23
C SER A 14 31.98 1.42 -20.63
N ILE A 15 32.24 0.72 -19.52
CA ILE A 15 31.16 0.16 -18.72
C ILE A 15 30.49 1.37 -18.07
N GLY A 16 29.50 1.90 -18.79
CA GLY A 16 28.50 2.78 -18.24
C GLY A 16 27.77 2.00 -17.16
N PHE A 17 28.17 2.20 -15.91
CA PHE A 17 27.23 2.09 -14.81
C PHE A 17 26.33 3.31 -14.91
N ALA A 18 25.35 3.23 -15.82
CA ALA A 18 24.10 3.92 -15.64
C ALA A 18 23.51 3.30 -14.38
N GLY A 19 23.84 3.88 -13.22
CA GLY A 19 23.09 3.65 -12.00
C GLY A 19 21.65 3.96 -12.37
N LEU A 20 20.86 2.91 -12.53
CA LEU A 20 19.41 2.99 -12.44
C LEU A 20 19.17 3.53 -11.04
N VAL A 21 19.08 4.85 -10.95
CA VAL A 21 18.42 5.51 -9.85
C VAL A 21 17.01 4.94 -9.93
N SER A 22 16.74 3.93 -9.10
CA SER A 22 15.39 3.50 -8.82
C SER A 22 14.71 4.73 -8.28
N GLN A 23 14.01 5.43 -9.16
CA GLN A 23 12.99 6.37 -8.75
C GLN A 23 11.95 5.50 -8.05
N SER A 24 12.14 5.27 -6.76
CA SER A 24 11.04 4.89 -5.90
C SER A 24 9.95 5.90 -6.22
N PRO A 25 8.77 5.50 -6.69
CA PRO A 25 7.67 6.44 -6.79
C PRO A 25 7.48 6.97 -5.37
N ALA A 26 7.94 8.20 -5.15
CA ALA A 26 7.48 8.97 -4.02
C ALA A 26 6.01 9.20 -4.35
N TYR A 27 5.16 8.33 -3.81
CA TYR A 27 3.74 8.56 -3.78
C TYR A 27 3.57 9.85 -2.98
N ALA A 28 3.41 10.96 -3.69
CA ALA A 28 2.85 12.16 -3.12
C ALA A 28 1.38 11.83 -2.89
N TRP A 29 1.11 11.17 -1.77
CA TRP A 29 -0.22 11.03 -1.24
C TRP A 29 -0.67 12.45 -0.96
N GLY A 30 -1.35 13.04 -1.95
CA GLY A 30 -2.06 14.29 -1.75
C GLY A 30 -2.96 14.10 -0.53
N GLU A 31 -3.05 15.14 0.29
CA GLU A 31 -4.02 15.24 1.39
C GLU A 31 -5.33 14.57 0.95
N LEU A 32 -5.67 13.45 1.60
CA LEU A 32 -6.78 12.61 1.20
C LEU A 32 -8.04 13.47 1.30
N SER A 33 -8.70 13.75 0.16
CA SER A 33 -9.81 14.70 0.20
C SER A 33 -10.95 14.10 1.04
N CYS A 34 -11.78 14.93 1.66
CA CYS A 34 -12.96 14.46 2.40
C CYS A 34 -13.86 13.53 1.56
N SER A 35 -13.92 13.78 0.24
CA SER A 35 -14.64 12.91 -0.68
C SER A 35 -13.99 11.53 -0.81
N ASP A 36 -12.66 11.47 -0.90
CA ASP A 36 -11.91 10.22 -1.01
C ASP A 36 -11.97 9.43 0.31
N LEU A 37 -11.93 10.12 1.44
CA LEU A 37 -12.05 9.50 2.77
C LEU A 37 -13.44 8.90 2.98
N ASN A 38 -14.50 9.65 2.67
CA ASN A 38 -15.88 9.14 2.74
C ASN A 38 -16.10 7.95 1.79
N ALA A 39 -15.55 8.00 0.57
CA ALA A 39 -15.63 6.88 -0.36
C ALA A 39 -14.91 5.64 0.19
N THR A 40 -13.72 5.82 0.78
CA THR A 40 -12.96 4.73 1.40
C THR A 40 -13.73 4.10 2.56
N ILE A 41 -14.38 4.90 3.42
CA ILE A 41 -15.24 4.40 4.51
C ILE A 41 -16.39 3.55 3.93
N SER A 42 -17.10 4.06 2.92
CA SER A 42 -18.19 3.32 2.29
C SER A 42 -17.72 2.02 1.63
N ASP A 43 -16.56 2.03 0.96
CA ASP A 43 -16.00 0.82 0.36
C ASP A 43 -15.66 -0.22 1.44
N ILE A 44 -15.10 0.20 2.59
CA ILE A 44 -14.80 -0.70 3.72
C ILE A 44 -16.07 -1.31 4.30
N ASP A 45 -17.13 -0.52 4.48
CA ASP A 45 -18.42 -1.03 4.95
C ASP A 45 -18.99 -2.07 3.97
N ASP A 46 -18.99 -1.77 2.67
CA ASP A 46 -19.45 -2.69 1.61
C ASP A 46 -18.61 -3.98 1.58
N ILE A 47 -17.29 -3.89 1.76
CA ILE A 47 -16.39 -5.05 1.85
C ILE A 47 -16.66 -5.85 3.13
N SER A 48 -16.83 -5.17 4.27
CA SER A 48 -17.17 -5.83 5.54
C SER A 48 -18.42 -6.68 5.35
N ASP A 49 -19.44 -6.15 4.66
CA ASP A 49 -20.67 -6.83 4.28
C ASP A 49 -20.45 -7.98 3.26
N GLU A 50 -19.57 -7.84 2.27
CA GLU A 50 -19.27 -8.89 1.27
C GLU A 50 -18.37 -10.03 1.81
N VAL A 51 -17.45 -9.72 2.74
CA VAL A 51 -16.56 -10.70 3.37
C VAL A 51 -17.36 -11.74 4.18
N PHE A 52 -18.62 -11.46 4.53
CA PHE A 52 -19.54 -12.43 5.14
C PHE A 52 -19.92 -13.63 4.25
N PHE A 53 -19.59 -13.63 2.96
CA PHE A 53 -19.70 -14.84 2.14
C PHE A 53 -18.43 -15.69 2.28
N GLU A 54 -18.41 -16.57 3.29
CA GLU A 54 -17.34 -17.54 3.58
C GLU A 54 -16.74 -18.12 2.29
N GLY A 55 -15.45 -17.82 2.03
CA GLY A 55 -14.69 -18.32 0.88
C GLY A 55 -14.55 -17.38 -0.33
N SER A 56 -14.97 -16.12 -0.23
CA SER A 56 -14.79 -15.07 -1.26
C SER A 56 -13.39 -14.42 -1.26
N VAL A 57 -12.76 -14.30 -0.09
CA VAL A 57 -11.35 -13.89 0.07
C VAL A 57 -10.47 -15.12 -0.17
N ARG A 58 -9.78 -15.15 -1.31
CA ARG A 58 -8.81 -16.17 -1.66
C ARG A 58 -7.64 -15.48 -2.33
N ALA A 59 -6.43 -15.99 -2.14
CA ALA A 59 -5.25 -15.46 -2.81
C ALA A 59 -5.49 -15.18 -4.31
N GLY A 60 -5.27 -13.95 -4.73
CA GLY A 60 -5.49 -13.47 -6.10
C GLY A 60 -6.94 -13.17 -6.49
N SER A 61 -7.89 -13.23 -5.56
CA SER A 61 -9.25 -12.72 -5.79
C SER A 61 -9.27 -11.19 -5.79
N SER A 62 -10.36 -10.59 -6.27
CA SER A 62 -10.54 -9.14 -6.16
C SER A 62 -10.52 -8.68 -4.70
N ALA A 63 -11.17 -9.44 -3.82
CA ALA A 63 -11.21 -9.14 -2.39
C ALA A 63 -9.81 -9.20 -1.75
N ASP A 64 -8.97 -10.15 -2.13
CA ASP A 64 -7.56 -10.25 -1.69
C ASP A 64 -6.74 -9.02 -2.08
N GLY A 65 -6.87 -8.56 -3.32
CA GLY A 65 -6.20 -7.34 -3.79
C GLY A 65 -6.70 -6.07 -3.09
N VAL A 66 -8.00 -6.01 -2.80
CA VAL A 66 -8.62 -4.89 -2.07
C VAL A 66 -8.15 -4.85 -0.61
N LEU A 67 -8.10 -6.00 0.08
CA LEU A 67 -7.59 -6.10 1.44
C LEU A 67 -6.12 -5.68 1.54
N GLY A 68 -5.28 -6.17 0.61
CA GLY A 68 -3.88 -5.76 0.55
C GLY A 68 -3.72 -4.24 0.35
N HIS A 69 -4.52 -3.66 -0.55
CA HIS A 69 -4.52 -2.20 -0.75
C HIS A 69 -4.95 -1.44 0.50
N LEU A 70 -5.99 -1.92 1.19
CA LEU A 70 -6.49 -1.30 2.42
C LEU A 70 -5.45 -1.33 3.54
N ILE A 71 -4.71 -2.43 3.69
CA ILE A 71 -3.61 -2.54 4.66
C ILE A 71 -2.51 -1.51 4.35
N ASP A 72 -2.10 -1.39 3.09
CA ASP A 72 -1.07 -0.42 2.67
C ASP A 72 -1.51 1.03 2.94
N VAL A 73 -2.75 1.38 2.57
CA VAL A 73 -3.30 2.73 2.78
C VAL A 73 -3.51 3.02 4.27
N GLY A 74 -4.02 2.05 5.02
CA GLY A 74 -4.26 2.18 6.45
C GLY A 74 -2.96 2.41 7.23
N ARG A 75 -1.88 1.69 6.89
CA ARG A 75 -0.54 1.92 7.46
C ARG A 75 -0.01 3.31 7.18
N LEU A 76 -0.12 3.76 5.93
CA LEU A 76 0.29 5.11 5.58
C LEU A 76 -0.50 6.16 6.38
N LEU A 77 -1.82 6.02 6.47
CA LEU A 77 -2.66 6.95 7.20
C LEU A 77 -2.37 6.94 8.70
N SER A 78 -2.10 5.75 9.28
CA SER A 78 -1.72 5.66 10.70
C SER A 78 -0.40 6.40 10.97
N GLU A 79 0.57 6.30 10.06
CA GLU A 79 1.84 7.02 10.15
C GLU A 79 1.66 8.54 10.00
N LEU A 80 0.88 8.99 9.02
CA LEU A 80 0.62 10.40 8.76
C LEU A 80 -0.13 11.08 9.91
N GLU A 81 -1.13 10.40 10.47
CA GLU A 81 -1.94 10.88 11.59
C GLU A 81 -1.30 10.64 12.96
N GLY A 82 -0.22 9.84 13.02
CA GLY A 82 0.36 9.37 14.27
C GLY A 82 -0.64 8.55 15.10
N ASP A 83 -1.53 7.81 14.43
CA ASP A 83 -2.67 7.16 15.05
C ASP A 83 -2.43 5.68 15.35
N GLY A 84 -2.02 5.40 16.60
CA GLY A 84 -1.78 4.03 17.03
C GLY A 84 -3.04 3.16 17.13
N LYS A 85 -4.26 3.71 17.01
CA LYS A 85 -5.48 2.88 16.99
C LYS A 85 -5.71 2.33 15.59
N LEU A 86 -5.58 3.16 14.56
CA LEU A 86 -5.60 2.75 13.16
C LEU A 86 -4.52 1.72 12.90
N ASP A 87 -3.29 2.00 13.34
CA ASP A 87 -2.14 1.10 13.18
C ASP A 87 -2.45 -0.32 13.68
N ARG A 88 -2.97 -0.43 14.92
CA ARG A 88 -3.36 -1.73 15.50
C ARG A 88 -4.55 -2.38 14.79
N ALA A 89 -5.47 -1.60 14.23
CA ALA A 89 -6.60 -2.14 13.49
C ALA A 89 -6.14 -2.74 12.16
N VAL A 90 -5.20 -2.07 11.49
CA VAL A 90 -4.57 -2.55 10.27
C VAL A 90 -3.71 -3.80 10.52
N ASP A 91 -2.95 -3.86 11.62
CA ASP A 91 -2.22 -5.08 12.00
C ASP A 91 -3.18 -6.25 12.25
N ARG A 92 -4.32 -6.02 12.92
CA ARG A 92 -5.37 -7.06 13.07
C ARG A 92 -5.93 -7.51 11.74
N LEU A 93 -6.09 -6.61 10.77
CA LEU A 93 -6.56 -6.95 9.43
C LEU A 93 -5.54 -7.83 8.70
N GLU A 94 -4.25 -7.48 8.78
CA GLU A 94 -3.18 -8.28 8.18
C GLU A 94 -3.05 -9.67 8.82
N ASP A 95 -3.13 -9.76 10.15
CA ASP A 95 -3.12 -11.04 10.87
C ASP A 95 -4.32 -11.91 10.44
N ALA A 96 -5.53 -11.33 10.40
CA ALA A 96 -6.74 -12.02 9.94
C ALA A 96 -6.62 -12.47 8.48
N TRP A 97 -5.92 -11.70 7.64
CA TRP A 97 -5.64 -12.05 6.25
C TRP A 97 -4.71 -13.24 6.10
N ILE A 98 -3.64 -13.27 6.89
CA ILE A 98 -2.69 -14.38 6.92
C ILE A 98 -3.33 -15.67 7.43
N ASP A 99 -4.17 -15.56 8.46
CA ASP A 99 -4.80 -16.70 9.14
C ASP A 99 -6.11 -17.16 8.49
N GLU A 100 -6.58 -16.48 7.43
CA GLU A 100 -7.89 -16.68 6.81
C GLU A 100 -9.05 -16.60 7.84
N ASP A 101 -8.92 -15.72 8.85
CA ASP A 101 -9.91 -15.53 9.92
C ASP A 101 -11.02 -14.56 9.48
N TRP A 102 -12.13 -15.14 9.04
CA TRP A 102 -13.32 -14.41 8.58
C TRP A 102 -13.92 -13.49 9.62
N SER A 103 -13.91 -13.88 10.90
CA SER A 103 -14.43 -13.02 11.97
C SER A 103 -13.43 -11.89 12.24
N GLY A 104 -12.14 -12.20 12.17
CA GLY A 104 -11.05 -11.23 12.27
C GLY A 104 -11.14 -10.12 11.23
N TYR A 105 -11.50 -10.44 9.98
CA TYR A 105 -11.70 -9.42 8.94
C TYR A 105 -12.75 -8.38 9.35
N SER A 106 -13.96 -8.82 9.68
CA SER A 106 -15.06 -7.90 9.99
C SER A 106 -14.72 -7.00 11.18
N PHE A 107 -14.18 -7.56 12.27
CA PHE A 107 -13.79 -6.75 13.43
C PHE A 107 -12.70 -5.72 13.08
N ALA A 108 -11.72 -6.10 12.27
CA ALA A 108 -10.65 -5.18 11.90
C ALA A 108 -11.13 -4.10 10.90
N LEU A 109 -11.99 -4.45 9.95
CA LEU A 109 -12.59 -3.52 9.00
C LEU A 109 -13.47 -2.48 9.71
N ASP A 110 -14.31 -2.91 10.65
CA ASP A 110 -15.13 -2.01 11.46
C ASP A 110 -14.26 -1.03 12.27
N ASP A 111 -13.19 -1.52 12.92
CA ASP A 111 -12.26 -0.66 13.67
C ASP A 111 -11.54 0.36 12.77
N ILE A 112 -11.23 0.00 11.52
CA ILE A 112 -10.63 0.91 10.53
C ILE A 112 -11.67 1.95 10.11
N ALA A 113 -12.88 1.52 9.74
CA ALA A 113 -13.98 2.41 9.33
C ALA A 113 -14.28 3.46 10.41
N ASP A 114 -14.45 3.04 11.67
CA ASP A 114 -14.65 3.92 12.83
C ASP A 114 -13.53 4.97 12.98
N ARG A 115 -12.29 4.59 12.65
CA ARG A 115 -11.14 5.49 12.77
C ARG A 115 -11.07 6.49 11.62
N LEU A 116 -11.36 6.05 10.40
CA LEU A 116 -11.45 6.91 9.23
C LEU A 116 -12.64 7.89 9.36
N ASP A 117 -13.78 7.43 9.87
CA ASP A 117 -14.95 8.27 10.17
C ASP A 117 -14.61 9.35 11.20
N TYR A 118 -13.84 9.01 12.24
CA TYR A 118 -13.33 10.03 13.16
C TYR A 118 -12.48 11.10 12.46
N PHE A 119 -11.59 10.73 11.52
CA PHE A 119 -10.81 11.71 10.76
C PHE A 119 -11.72 12.58 9.89
N TYR A 120 -12.70 11.95 9.23
CA TYR A 120 -13.69 12.66 8.43
C TYR A 120 -14.46 13.70 9.28
N TYR A 121 -14.98 13.32 10.43
CA TYR A 121 -15.68 14.24 11.33
C TYR A 121 -14.78 15.35 11.90
N ARG A 122 -13.48 15.11 12.05
CA ARG A 122 -12.52 16.09 12.56
C ARG A 122 -12.21 17.16 11.51
N ASP A 123 -12.10 16.76 10.25
CA ASP A 123 -11.43 17.55 9.22
C ASP A 123 -12.35 18.10 8.11
N CYS A 124 -13.64 17.72 8.03
CA CYS A 124 -14.51 17.98 6.85
C CYS A 124 -15.68 19.00 6.99
#